data_AF-A0A5B8T6P7-F1
#
_entry.id   AF-A0A5B8T6P7-F1
#
_cell.length_a   1.000
_cell.length_b   1.000
_cell.length_c   1.000
_cell.angle_alpha   90.00
_cell.angle_beta   90.00
_cell.angle_gamma   90.00
#
_symmetry.space_group_name_H-M   'P 1'
#
loop_
_entity.id
_entity.type
_entity.pdbx_description
1 polymer ?
#
loop_
_entity_poly.entity_id
_entity_poly.type
_entity_poly.pdbx_seq_one_letter_code
_entity_poly.pdbx_strand_id
1 'polypeptide(L)'
;MHLITMASIRQEGKVGTLLVDKRHHEVYFTPQVLPEAKADKWLLWLLIVSGILVTPYWLFDRFITLPHFVIHQPILWWLCLCLTAGLPFLAWYFGRQKGKYNLTQLKPLTVKKDELLVDLKYWWFERLWIAFVLFLLPPTAIMFFIFYVIKSDPLDALLITVHAALFLRRLKPNAISRIMITTKDILKWRQYESSSATRQTSSCSN
;
A
#
# COMPACT_ATOMS: atom_id res chain seq x y z
N MET A 1 -19.98 -8.10 -2.47
CA MET A 1 -19.09 -8.24 -1.30
C MET A 1 -17.80 -7.48 -1.57
N HIS A 2 -17.44 -6.48 -0.76
CA HIS A 2 -16.22 -5.69 -0.94
C HIS A 2 -15.25 -5.98 0.20
N LEU A 3 -14.50 -7.07 0.04
CA LEU A 3 -13.55 -7.57 1.03
C LEU A 3 -12.27 -6.73 1.03
N ILE A 4 -11.92 -6.20 2.21
CA ILE A 4 -10.72 -5.41 2.44
C ILE A 4 -9.76 -6.23 3.30
N THR A 5 -8.57 -6.48 2.77
CA THR A 5 -7.47 -7.10 3.52
C THR A 5 -6.94 -6.15 4.58
N MET A 6 -6.94 -6.59 5.83
CA MET A 6 -6.49 -5.80 6.97
C MET A 6 -5.10 -6.19 7.43
N ALA A 7 -4.98 -7.32 8.11
CA ALA A 7 -3.76 -7.75 8.77
C ALA A 7 -3.64 -9.27 8.71
N SER A 8 -2.43 -9.77 8.92
CA SER A 8 -2.24 -11.18 9.23
C SER A 8 -2.66 -11.41 10.68
N ILE A 9 -3.51 -12.41 10.93
CA ILE A 9 -3.98 -12.77 12.27
C ILE A 9 -3.84 -14.27 12.49
N ARG A 10 -3.77 -14.69 13.75
CA ARG A 10 -3.76 -16.11 14.12
C ARG A 10 -5.12 -16.54 14.63
N GLN A 11 -5.68 -17.61 14.06
CA GLN A 11 -6.91 -18.24 14.53
C GLN A 11 -6.73 -19.75 14.52
N GLU A 12 -7.09 -20.42 15.63
CA GLU A 12 -7.02 -21.89 15.77
C GLU A 12 -5.62 -22.47 15.43
N GLY A 13 -4.56 -21.76 15.81
CA GLY A 13 -3.17 -22.18 15.52
C GLY A 13 -2.71 -21.98 14.07
N LYS A 14 -3.55 -21.41 13.20
CA LYS A 14 -3.21 -21.10 11.80
C LYS A 14 -3.01 -19.61 11.60
N VAL A 15 -1.94 -19.24 10.89
CA VAL A 15 -1.71 -17.87 10.41
C VAL A 15 -2.56 -17.66 9.17
N GLY A 16 -3.40 -16.63 9.16
CA GLY A 16 -4.24 -16.29 8.03
C GLY A 16 -4.46 -14.79 7.92
N THR A 17 -5.41 -14.40 7.09
CA THR A 17 -5.67 -13.00 6.75
C THR A 17 -7.01 -12.54 7.31
N LEU A 18 -7.01 -11.40 8.00
CA LEU A 18 -8.20 -10.68 8.42
C LEU A 18 -8.79 -9.94 7.23
N LEU A 19 -10.03 -10.27 6.89
CA LEU A 19 -10.82 -9.64 5.83
C LEU A 19 -12.01 -8.93 6.45
N VAL A 20 -12.32 -7.74 5.94
CA VAL A 20 -13.43 -6.93 6.44
C VAL A 20 -14.32 -6.53 5.27
N ASP A 21 -15.63 -6.76 5.38
CA ASP A 21 -16.60 -6.17 4.46
C ASP A 21 -17.17 -4.89 5.08
N LYS A 22 -16.73 -3.73 4.55
CA LYS A 22 -17.18 -2.42 5.02
C LYS A 22 -18.68 -2.18 4.73
N ARG A 23 -19.26 -2.80 3.70
CA ARG A 23 -20.66 -2.57 3.32
C ARG A 23 -21.62 -3.31 4.24
N HIS A 24 -21.24 -4.52 4.64
CA HIS A 24 -22.07 -5.38 5.50
C HIS A 24 -21.67 -5.33 6.97
N HIS A 25 -20.57 -4.61 7.31
CA HIS A 25 -20.06 -4.49 8.68
C HIS A 25 -19.71 -5.85 9.32
N GLU A 26 -19.07 -6.71 8.53
CA GLU A 26 -18.72 -8.10 8.90
C GLU A 26 -17.22 -8.34 8.81
N VAL A 27 -16.71 -9.27 9.63
CA VAL A 27 -15.28 -9.53 9.79
C VAL A 27 -14.99 -11.02 9.65
N TYR A 28 -14.18 -11.34 8.65
CA TYR A 28 -13.88 -12.71 8.25
C TYR A 28 -12.40 -13.06 8.45
N PHE A 29 -12.14 -14.33 8.71
CA PHE A 29 -10.83 -14.95 8.67
C PHE A 29 -10.74 -15.87 7.46
N THR A 30 -9.61 -15.84 6.76
CA THR A 30 -9.27 -16.87 5.77
C THR A 30 -7.85 -17.39 6.03
N PRO A 31 -7.61 -18.71 5.98
CA PRO A 31 -6.26 -19.27 5.99
C PRO A 31 -5.54 -19.05 4.65
N GLN A 32 -6.24 -18.56 3.61
CA GLN A 32 -5.63 -18.31 2.31
C GLN A 32 -4.68 -17.10 2.38
N VAL A 33 -3.40 -17.36 2.12
CA VAL A 33 -2.40 -16.31 1.88
C VAL A 33 -2.30 -16.09 0.37
N LEU A 34 -2.71 -14.91 -0.10
CA LEU A 34 -2.53 -14.57 -1.51
C LEU A 34 -1.05 -14.31 -1.81
N PRO A 35 -0.53 -14.71 -2.98
CA PRO A 35 0.87 -14.50 -3.34
C PRO A 35 1.19 -13.01 -3.41
N GLU A 36 2.33 -12.58 -2.86
CA GLU A 36 2.76 -11.18 -2.88
C GLU A 36 2.73 -10.58 -4.29
N ALA A 37 2.32 -9.31 -4.39
CA ALA A 37 2.27 -8.61 -5.66
C ALA A 37 3.69 -8.51 -6.26
N LYS A 38 3.88 -8.96 -7.51
CA LYS A 38 5.17 -8.79 -8.20
C LYS A 38 5.54 -7.31 -8.33
N ALA A 39 4.54 -6.42 -8.40
CA ALA A 39 4.71 -4.97 -8.38
C ALA A 39 5.53 -4.50 -7.18
N ASP A 40 5.33 -5.07 -5.99
CA ASP A 40 6.05 -4.65 -4.79
C ASP A 40 7.55 -4.93 -4.91
N LYS A 41 7.91 -6.05 -5.55
CA LYS A 41 9.31 -6.42 -5.84
C LYS A 41 9.90 -5.54 -6.93
N TRP A 42 9.17 -5.30 -8.01
CA TRP A 42 9.64 -4.48 -9.14
C TRP A 42 9.84 -3.02 -8.73
N LEU A 43 8.88 -2.46 -7.98
CA LEU A 43 8.98 -1.09 -7.45
C LEU A 43 10.08 -0.97 -6.39
N LEU A 44 10.34 -2.03 -5.61
CA LEU A 44 11.51 -2.07 -4.72
C LEU A 44 12.82 -2.01 -5.51
N TRP A 45 12.95 -2.80 -6.57
CA TRP A 45 14.15 -2.76 -7.42
C TRP A 45 14.34 -1.40 -8.09
N LEU A 46 13.27 -0.81 -8.63
CA LEU A 46 13.31 0.55 -9.17
C LEU A 46 13.75 1.56 -8.11
N LEU A 47 13.22 1.46 -6.89
CA LEU A 47 13.64 2.32 -5.78
C LEU A 47 15.13 2.18 -5.45
N ILE A 48 15.63 0.94 -5.37
CA ILE A 48 17.04 0.68 -5.05
C ILE A 48 17.94 1.25 -6.15
N VAL A 49 17.64 0.97 -7.42
CA VAL A 49 18.43 1.44 -8.56
C VAL A 49 18.39 2.97 -8.63
N SER A 50 17.21 3.59 -8.59
CA SER A 50 17.08 5.05 -8.61
C SER A 50 17.71 5.69 -7.38
N GLY A 51 17.61 5.08 -6.20
CA GLY A 51 18.27 5.55 -4.98
C GLY A 51 19.79 5.52 -5.11
N ILE A 52 20.36 4.42 -5.59
CA ILE A 52 21.81 4.30 -5.84
C ILE A 52 22.28 5.29 -6.92
N LEU A 53 21.45 5.70 -7.87
CA LEU A 53 21.81 6.71 -8.85
C LEU A 53 21.70 8.14 -8.29
N VAL A 54 20.62 8.43 -7.56
CA VAL A 54 20.35 9.77 -7.00
C VAL A 54 21.27 10.09 -5.83
N THR A 55 21.46 9.16 -4.90
CA THR A 55 22.17 9.45 -3.64
C THR A 55 23.62 9.87 -3.85
N PRO A 56 24.44 9.15 -4.65
CA PRO A 56 25.79 9.60 -4.94
C PRO A 56 25.79 10.90 -5.73
N TYR A 57 24.96 11.05 -6.75
CA TYR A 57 24.94 12.28 -7.56
C TYR A 57 24.57 13.51 -6.71
N TRP A 58 23.54 13.39 -5.86
CA TRP A 58 23.13 14.43 -4.93
C TRP A 58 24.21 14.74 -3.88
N LEU A 59 24.85 13.70 -3.34
CA LEU A 59 25.95 13.86 -2.37
C LEU A 59 27.14 14.57 -3.04
N PHE A 60 27.53 14.13 -4.24
CA PHE A 60 28.62 14.74 -4.98
C PHE A 60 28.31 16.18 -5.34
N ASP A 61 27.12 16.52 -5.82
CA ASP A 61 26.71 17.91 -6.11
C ASP A 61 26.78 18.82 -4.86
N ARG A 62 26.55 18.27 -3.66
CA ARG A 62 26.66 19.00 -2.39
C ARG A 62 28.11 19.27 -1.97
N PHE A 63 29.05 18.40 -2.33
CA PHE A 63 30.46 18.48 -1.89
C PHE A 63 31.44 18.94 -2.98
N ILE A 64 31.07 18.78 -4.25
CA ILE A 64 31.86 19.11 -5.45
C ILE A 64 30.89 19.75 -6.44
N THR A 65 31.18 20.96 -6.91
CA THR A 65 30.36 21.64 -7.93
C THR A 65 30.42 20.87 -9.25
N LEU A 66 29.51 19.90 -9.40
CA LEU A 66 29.37 19.14 -10.64
C LEU A 66 28.67 20.01 -11.69
N PRO A 67 29.07 19.91 -12.97
CA PRO A 67 28.34 20.56 -14.05
C PRO A 67 26.92 19.98 -14.10
N HIS A 68 25.92 20.85 -14.03
CA HIS A 68 24.53 20.45 -14.17
C HIS A 68 24.30 19.99 -15.62
N PHE A 69 23.90 18.73 -15.81
CA PHE A 69 23.61 18.18 -17.12
C PHE A 69 22.20 18.58 -17.57
N VAL A 70 22.07 19.78 -18.12
CA VAL A 70 20.79 20.28 -18.65
C VAL A 70 20.46 19.57 -19.96
N ILE A 71 19.29 18.92 -20.01
CA ILE A 71 18.80 18.27 -21.24
C ILE A 71 18.20 19.33 -22.16
N HIS A 72 18.99 19.80 -23.14
CA HIS A 72 18.52 20.77 -24.14
C HIS A 72 17.71 20.16 -25.28
N GLN A 73 17.86 18.85 -25.52
CA GLN A 73 17.20 18.16 -26.64
C GLN A 73 15.76 17.75 -26.24
N PRO A 74 14.72 18.25 -26.94
CA PRO A 74 13.34 18.00 -26.54
C PRO A 74 12.96 16.52 -26.58
N ILE A 75 13.50 15.76 -27.54
CA ILE A 75 13.28 14.31 -27.66
C ILE A 75 13.84 13.59 -26.43
N LEU A 76 15.06 13.96 -26.01
CA LEU A 76 15.74 13.35 -24.87
C LEU A 76 15.04 13.72 -23.55
N TRP A 77 14.49 14.93 -23.46
CA TRP A 77 13.68 15.39 -22.34
C TRP A 77 12.43 14.53 -22.17
N TRP A 78 11.64 14.35 -23.24
CA TRP A 78 10.44 13.50 -23.22
C TRP A 78 10.78 12.04 -22.93
N LEU A 79 11.87 11.52 -23.51
CA LEU A 79 12.33 10.16 -23.24
C LEU A 79 12.64 9.98 -21.74
N CYS A 80 13.39 10.90 -21.15
CA CYS A 80 13.78 10.84 -19.75
C CYS A 80 12.54 10.90 -18.84
N LEU A 81 11.60 11.81 -19.12
CA LEU A 81 10.32 11.90 -18.41
C LEU A 81 9.52 10.58 -18.52
N CYS A 82 9.38 10.03 -19.73
CA CYS A 82 8.64 8.79 -19.96
C CYS A 82 9.27 7.60 -19.24
N LEU A 83 10.59 7.50 -19.22
CA LEU A 83 11.29 6.44 -18.48
C LEU A 83 11.09 6.61 -16.97
N THR A 84 11.34 7.81 -16.45
CA THR A 84 11.34 8.07 -15.00
C THR A 84 9.95 8.06 -14.37
N ALA A 85 8.96 8.70 -15.01
CA ALA A 85 7.58 8.70 -14.52
C ALA A 85 6.78 7.47 -14.98
N GLY A 86 7.07 6.94 -16.17
CA GLY A 86 6.33 5.83 -16.76
C GLY A 86 6.71 4.45 -16.23
N LEU A 87 8.01 4.19 -15.96
CA LEU A 87 8.46 2.88 -15.45
C LEU A 87 7.78 2.48 -14.12
N PRO A 88 7.68 3.35 -13.10
CA PRO A 88 6.96 3.01 -11.87
C PRO A 88 5.50 2.64 -12.14
N PHE A 89 4.84 3.37 -13.05
CA PHE A 89 3.44 3.14 -13.38
C PHE A 89 3.23 1.80 -14.11
N LEU A 90 4.10 1.49 -15.08
CA LEU A 90 4.09 0.21 -15.79
C LEU A 90 4.38 -0.96 -14.84
N ALA A 91 5.39 -0.82 -13.98
CA ALA A 91 5.74 -1.83 -12.99
C ALA A 91 4.58 -2.11 -12.02
N TRP A 92 3.88 -1.06 -11.59
CA TRP A 92 2.69 -1.20 -10.76
C TRP A 92 1.53 -1.88 -11.51
N TYR A 93 1.23 -1.43 -12.73
CA TYR A 93 0.10 -1.93 -13.51
C TYR A 93 0.22 -3.43 -13.83
N PHE A 94 1.38 -3.86 -14.35
CA PHE A 94 1.62 -5.25 -14.71
C PHE A 94 1.90 -6.14 -13.51
N GLY A 95 2.53 -5.61 -12.46
CA GLY A 95 2.86 -6.36 -11.26
C GLY A 95 1.72 -6.47 -10.24
N ARG A 96 0.59 -5.81 -10.46
CA ARG A 96 -0.55 -5.78 -9.52
C ARG A 96 -1.08 -7.19 -9.28
N GLN A 97 -1.39 -7.46 -8.01
CA GLN A 97 -2.01 -8.72 -7.60
C GLN A 97 -3.44 -8.81 -8.15
N LYS A 98 -3.70 -9.82 -9.00
CA LYS A 98 -5.03 -10.11 -9.57
C LYS A 98 -5.80 -11.23 -8.85
N GLY A 99 -5.19 -11.82 -7.82
CA GLY A 99 -5.77 -12.91 -7.04
C GLY A 99 -7.02 -12.46 -6.29
N LYS A 100 -8.07 -13.29 -6.30
CA LYS A 100 -9.29 -13.11 -5.50
C LYS A 100 -9.31 -14.14 -4.37
N TYR A 101 -9.84 -13.76 -3.22
CA TYR A 101 -10.05 -14.71 -2.12
C TYR A 101 -11.16 -15.70 -2.48
N ASN A 102 -11.00 -16.95 -2.07
CA ASN A 102 -12.04 -17.95 -2.21
C ASN A 102 -13.11 -17.75 -1.13
N LEU A 103 -14.34 -17.43 -1.56
CA LEU A 103 -15.44 -17.12 -0.65
C LEU A 103 -15.85 -18.33 0.21
N THR A 104 -15.58 -19.56 -0.23
CA THR A 104 -15.90 -20.78 0.53
C THR A 104 -14.96 -21.03 1.73
N GLN A 105 -13.82 -20.33 1.80
CA GLN A 105 -12.86 -20.45 2.89
C GLN A 105 -12.98 -19.31 3.93
N LEU A 106 -13.98 -18.44 3.77
CA LEU A 106 -14.27 -17.38 4.73
C LEU A 106 -14.93 -17.99 5.97
N LYS A 107 -14.28 -17.85 7.12
CA LYS A 107 -14.86 -18.18 8.42
C LYS A 107 -15.11 -16.90 9.22
N PRO A 108 -16.13 -16.86 10.09
CA PRO A 108 -16.31 -15.74 11.00
C PRO A 108 -15.11 -15.63 11.95
N LEU A 109 -14.79 -14.40 12.37
CA LEU A 109 -13.67 -14.15 13.27
C LEU A 109 -13.98 -14.57 14.72
N THR A 110 -13.41 -15.68 15.19
CA THR A 110 -13.64 -16.19 16.55
C THR A 110 -12.60 -15.74 17.59
N VAL A 111 -11.46 -15.17 17.15
CA VAL A 111 -10.29 -14.78 17.98
C VAL A 111 -10.67 -13.88 19.17
N LYS A 112 -10.13 -14.16 20.37
CA LYS A 112 -10.41 -13.38 21.60
C LYS A 112 -10.02 -11.90 21.44
N LYS A 113 -10.71 -11.02 22.17
CA LYS A 113 -10.51 -9.56 22.09
C LYS A 113 -9.07 -9.15 22.37
N ASP A 114 -8.44 -9.79 23.36
CA ASP A 114 -7.10 -9.44 23.82
C ASP A 114 -6.03 -9.86 22.81
N GLU A 115 -6.18 -11.04 22.19
CA GLU A 115 -5.31 -11.51 21.11
C GLU A 115 -5.41 -10.62 19.86
N LEU A 116 -6.62 -10.20 19.49
CA LEU A 116 -6.84 -9.29 18.36
C LEU A 116 -6.21 -7.90 18.59
N LEU A 117 -6.20 -7.41 19.83
CA LEU A 117 -5.56 -6.13 20.17
C LEU A 117 -4.03 -6.19 20.06
N VAL A 118 -3.42 -7.34 20.36
CA VAL A 118 -1.98 -7.56 20.16
C VAL A 118 -1.65 -7.55 18.67
N ASP A 119 -2.41 -8.28 17.86
CA ASP A 119 -2.21 -8.35 16.40
C ASP A 119 -2.46 -6.99 15.71
N LEU A 120 -3.38 -6.17 16.24
CA LEU A 120 -3.72 -4.84 15.72
C LEU A 120 -2.96 -3.68 16.40
N LYS A 121 -1.98 -3.97 17.27
CA LYS A 121 -1.24 -2.93 18.03
C LYS A 121 -0.63 -1.85 17.14
N TYR A 122 -0.06 -2.24 16.00
CA TYR A 122 0.60 -1.32 15.05
C TYR A 122 -0.33 -0.78 13.97
N TRP A 123 -1.63 -1.11 14.01
CA TRP A 123 -2.59 -0.70 12.99
C TRP A 123 -2.74 0.82 12.89
N TRP A 124 -2.71 1.51 14.03
CA TRP A 124 -2.79 2.98 14.04
C TRP A 124 -1.58 3.62 13.34
N PHE A 125 -0.38 3.05 13.52
CA PHE A 125 0.84 3.49 12.86
C PHE A 125 0.77 3.20 11.36
N GLU A 126 0.27 2.03 10.95
CA GLU A 126 0.09 1.71 9.53
C GLU A 126 -0.88 2.71 8.86
N ARG A 127 -1.97 3.11 9.53
CA ARG A 127 -2.91 4.14 9.02
C ARG A 127 -2.23 5.50 8.87
N LEU A 128 -1.49 5.94 9.88
CA LEU A 128 -0.77 7.21 9.85
C LEU A 128 0.30 7.22 8.77
N TRP A 129 0.98 6.08 8.58
CA TRP A 129 1.95 5.88 7.51
C TRP A 129 1.30 5.93 6.11
N ILE A 130 0.16 5.26 5.90
CA ILE A 130 -0.56 5.34 4.61
C ILE A 130 -1.04 6.77 4.36
N ALA A 131 -1.53 7.48 5.38
CA ALA A 131 -1.92 8.88 5.25
C ALA A 131 -0.70 9.75 4.87
N PHE A 132 0.43 9.59 5.56
CA PHE A 132 1.68 10.27 5.23
C PHE A 132 2.09 10.06 3.77
N VAL A 133 2.09 8.80 3.31
CA VAL A 133 2.38 8.45 1.91
C VAL A 133 1.39 9.12 0.95
N LEU A 134 0.10 9.15 1.28
CA LEU A 134 -0.94 9.71 0.42
C LEU A 134 -0.89 11.26 0.35
N PHE A 135 -0.51 11.91 1.44
CA PHE A 135 -0.49 13.37 1.52
C PHE A 135 0.86 13.98 1.12
N LEU A 136 1.99 13.33 1.42
CA LEU A 136 3.31 13.92 1.20
C LEU A 136 3.94 13.54 -0.14
N LEU A 137 3.79 12.28 -0.58
CA LEU A 137 4.48 11.81 -1.80
C LEU A 137 3.94 12.42 -3.10
N PRO A 138 2.61 12.64 -3.28
CA PRO A 138 2.12 13.28 -4.50
C PRO A 138 2.59 14.74 -4.65
N PRO A 139 2.49 15.62 -3.63
CA PRO A 139 3.00 16.99 -3.75
C PRO A 139 4.51 17.05 -3.98
N THR A 140 5.29 16.18 -3.34
CA THR A 140 6.75 16.14 -3.56
C THR A 140 7.11 15.68 -4.97
N ALA A 141 6.42 14.67 -5.51
CA ALA A 141 6.59 14.26 -6.91
C ALA A 141 6.23 15.40 -7.89
N ILE A 142 5.16 16.16 -7.62
CA ILE A 142 4.78 17.33 -8.42
C ILE A 142 5.84 18.44 -8.32
N MET A 143 6.37 18.69 -7.14
CA MET A 143 7.45 19.67 -6.94
C MET A 143 8.69 19.32 -7.78
N PHE A 144 9.13 18.05 -7.77
CA PHE A 144 10.24 17.61 -8.61
C PHE A 144 9.90 17.64 -10.10
N PHE A 145 8.65 17.38 -10.48
CA PHE A 145 8.21 17.58 -11.86
C PHE A 145 8.31 19.05 -12.29
N ILE A 146 7.91 20.01 -11.44
CA ILE A 146 8.07 21.44 -11.72
C ILE A 146 9.56 21.80 -11.82
N PHE A 147 10.40 21.29 -10.93
CA PHE A 147 11.85 21.51 -11.02
C PHE A 147 12.44 20.91 -12.30
N TYR A 148 11.99 19.73 -12.70
CA TYR A 148 12.39 19.11 -13.95
C TYR A 148 11.98 19.95 -15.17
N VAL A 149 10.80 20.57 -15.17
CA VAL A 149 10.36 21.46 -16.25
C VAL A 149 11.24 22.71 -16.33
N ILE A 150 11.63 23.30 -15.18
CA ILE A 150 12.41 24.54 -15.13
C ILE A 150 13.89 24.29 -15.41
N LYS A 151 14.48 23.27 -14.79
CA LYS A 151 15.92 23.00 -14.80
C LYS A 151 16.32 21.96 -15.85
N SER A 152 15.39 21.12 -16.29
CA SER A 152 15.65 20.00 -17.21
C SER A 152 16.77 19.07 -16.74
N ASP A 153 16.89 18.91 -15.42
CA ASP A 153 17.93 18.13 -14.76
C ASP A 153 17.48 16.65 -14.60
N PRO A 154 18.22 15.67 -15.14
CA PRO A 154 17.89 14.25 -14.96
C PRO A 154 17.80 13.80 -13.50
N LEU A 155 18.44 14.49 -12.56
CA LEU A 155 18.31 14.20 -11.12
C LEU A 155 16.89 14.44 -10.62
N ASP A 156 16.24 15.52 -11.05
CA ASP A 156 14.85 15.80 -10.68
C ASP A 156 13.92 14.72 -11.24
N ALA A 157 14.17 14.24 -12.46
CA ALA A 157 13.43 13.12 -13.06
C ALA A 157 13.63 11.81 -12.27
N LEU A 158 14.85 11.50 -11.84
CA LEU A 158 15.11 10.33 -10.99
C LEU A 158 14.44 10.46 -9.61
N LEU A 159 14.39 11.67 -9.03
CA LEU A 159 13.66 11.92 -7.79
C LEU A 159 12.15 11.70 -7.97
N ILE A 160 11.56 12.11 -9.10
CA ILE A 160 10.17 11.76 -9.45
C ILE A 160 10.01 10.24 -9.44
N THR A 161 10.95 9.49 -10.03
CA THR A 161 10.92 8.01 -10.06
C THR A 161 10.90 7.42 -8.66
N VAL A 162 11.77 7.90 -7.76
CA VAL A 162 11.86 7.42 -6.37
C VAL A 162 10.54 7.66 -5.62
N HIS A 163 9.99 8.88 -5.72
CA HIS A 163 8.77 9.25 -5.01
C HIS A 163 7.55 8.53 -5.59
N ALA A 164 7.46 8.40 -6.91
CA ALA A 164 6.41 7.64 -7.59
C ALA A 164 6.49 6.15 -7.26
N ALA A 165 7.69 5.56 -7.23
CA ALA A 165 7.89 4.15 -6.88
C ALA A 165 7.52 3.89 -5.40
N LEU A 166 7.91 4.77 -4.47
CA LEU A 166 7.48 4.69 -3.06
C LEU A 166 5.96 4.78 -2.93
N PHE A 167 5.36 5.75 -3.62
CA PHE A 167 3.92 5.99 -3.57
C PHE A 167 3.14 4.77 -4.10
N LEU A 168 3.46 4.33 -5.33
CA LEU A 168 2.78 3.21 -5.98
C LEU A 168 2.97 1.89 -5.23
N ARG A 169 4.15 1.66 -4.65
CA ARG A 169 4.43 0.46 -3.84
C ARG A 169 3.59 0.43 -2.55
N ARG A 170 3.27 1.60 -2.00
CA ARG A 170 2.45 1.70 -0.78
C ARG A 170 0.97 1.83 -1.08
N LEU A 171 0.60 2.05 -2.34
CA LEU A 171 -0.77 2.05 -2.83
C LEU A 171 -1.29 0.61 -2.94
N LYS A 172 -1.52 -0.02 -1.79
CA LYS A 172 -2.24 -1.31 -1.74
C LYS A 172 -3.66 -1.14 -2.29
N PRO A 173 -4.23 -2.16 -2.93
CA PRO A 173 -5.65 -2.16 -3.26
C PRO A 173 -6.45 -1.83 -1.99
N ASN A 174 -7.37 -0.87 -2.10
CA ASN A 174 -8.24 -0.42 -1.00
C ASN A 174 -7.53 0.32 0.16
N ALA A 175 -6.35 0.92 -0.07
CA ALA A 175 -5.61 1.70 0.95
C ALA A 175 -6.47 2.80 1.61
N ILE A 176 -7.25 3.55 0.83
CA ILE A 176 -8.17 4.58 1.34
C ILE A 176 -9.22 3.95 2.27
N SER A 177 -9.80 2.81 1.86
CA SER A 177 -10.77 2.10 2.68
C SER A 177 -10.15 1.52 3.96
N ARG A 178 -8.89 1.08 3.93
CA ARG A 178 -8.14 0.63 5.12
C ARG A 178 -7.92 1.76 6.13
N ILE A 179 -7.62 2.98 5.66
CA ILE A 179 -7.45 4.15 6.56
C ILE A 179 -8.74 4.47 7.32
N MET A 180 -9.91 4.27 6.72
CA MET A 180 -11.18 4.60 7.35
C MET A 180 -11.62 3.63 8.45
N ILE A 181 -11.03 2.42 8.52
CA ILE A 181 -11.47 1.39 9.44
C ILE A 181 -10.60 1.40 10.69
N THR A 182 -11.21 1.67 11.83
CA THR A 182 -10.51 1.70 13.11
C THR A 182 -10.54 0.33 13.81
N THR A 183 -9.60 0.10 14.72
CA THR A 183 -9.61 -1.07 15.61
C THR A 183 -10.92 -1.16 16.41
N LYS A 184 -11.52 -0.01 16.76
CA LYS A 184 -12.82 0.05 17.46
C LYS A 184 -13.96 -0.46 16.58
N ASP A 185 -13.93 -0.16 15.29
CA ASP A 185 -14.96 -0.62 14.35
C ASP A 185 -14.89 -2.13 14.14
N ILE A 186 -13.68 -2.68 13.96
CA ILE A 186 -13.45 -4.12 13.85
C ILE A 186 -13.98 -4.86 15.10
N LEU A 187 -13.74 -4.31 16.29
CA LEU A 187 -14.23 -4.87 17.54
C LEU A 187 -15.75 -4.83 17.66
N LYS A 188 -16.39 -3.73 17.24
CA LYS A 188 -17.85 -3.60 17.22
C LYS A 188 -18.48 -4.60 16.24
N TRP A 189 -17.94 -4.69 15.04
CA TRP A 189 -18.45 -5.58 13.98
C TRP A 189 -18.36 -7.05 14.38
N ARG A 190 -17.27 -7.46 15.05
CA ARG A 190 -17.18 -8.79 15.67
C ARG A 190 -18.28 -9.05 16.70
N GLN A 191 -18.61 -8.08 17.56
CA GLN A 191 -19.64 -8.24 18.59
C GLN A 191 -21.04 -8.41 17.98
N TYR A 192 -21.34 -7.71 16.88
CA TYR A 192 -22.60 -7.88 16.16
C TYR A 192 -22.75 -9.27 15.55
N GLU A 193 -21.68 -9.83 15.01
CA GLU A 193 -21.65 -11.18 14.45
C GLU A 193 -21.85 -12.25 15.53
N SER A 194 -21.18 -12.10 16.68
CA SER A 194 -21.41 -12.96 17.85
C SER A 194 -22.84 -12.85 18.39
N SER A 195 -23.45 -11.67 18.36
CA SER A 195 -24.80 -11.44 18.92
C SER A 195 -25.91 -11.93 17.98
N SER A 196 -25.70 -11.84 16.66
CA SER A 196 -26.63 -12.33 15.64
C SER A 196 -26.62 -13.85 15.56
N ALA A 197 -25.46 -14.50 15.67
CA ALA A 197 -25.35 -15.95 15.78
C ALA A 197 -26.11 -16.49 17.01
N THR A 198 -26.00 -15.83 18.17
CA THR A 198 -26.71 -16.22 19.40
C THR A 198 -28.23 -16.02 19.31
N ARG A 199 -28.71 -15.01 18.56
CA ARG A 199 -30.15 -14.77 18.36
C ARG A 199 -30.81 -15.78 17.43
N GLN A 200 -30.10 -16.29 16.43
CA GLN A 200 -30.64 -17.33 15.56
C GLN A 200 -30.80 -18.66 16.29
N THR A 201 -29.85 -19.04 17.15
CA THR A 201 -29.93 -20.27 17.96
C THR A 201 -31.07 -20.25 18.98
N SER A 202 -31.41 -19.08 19.55
CA SER A 202 -32.54 -18.93 20.47
C SER A 202 -33.91 -18.89 19.77
N SER A 203 -33.97 -18.59 18.47
CA SER A 203 -35.22 -18.55 17.70
C SER A 203 -35.60 -19.90 17.08
N CYS A 204 -34.65 -20.83 16.93
CA CYS A 204 -34.88 -22.20 16.45
C CYS A 204 -35.11 -23.21 17.59
N SER A 205 -35.22 -22.74 18.83
CA SER A 205 -35.43 -23.58 20.03
C SER A 205 -36.80 -23.36 20.72
N ASN A 206 -37.76 -22.74 20.03
CA ASN A 206 -39.16 -22.66 20.42
C ASN A 206 -40.06 -23.31 19.38
#